data_AF-A0A3D4PX35-F1
#
_entry.id   AF-A0A3D4PX35-F1
#
_cell.length_a   1.000
_cell.length_b   1.000
_cell.length_c   1.000
_cell.angle_alpha   90.00
_cell.angle_beta   90.00
_cell.angle_gamma   90.00
#
_symmetry.space_group_name_H-M   'P 1'
#
loop_
_entity.id
_entity.type
_entity.pdbx_description
1 polymer ?
#
loop_
_entity_poly.entity_id
_entity_poly.type
_entity_poly.pdbx_seq_one_letter_code
_entity_poly.pdbx_strand_id
1 'polypeptide(L)'
;MKLLLDTHLLLWLAATPKKLSKKARTLIEDQDNELFFSAASIWEIAIKQTLGREDFIADAHLLRRGLLDNGYNELPILSNHAVAVNGLPDIHKDPFDRMLVAQATVEGFVLLTADLTVAKYPGPINKV
;
A
#
# COMPACT_ATOMS: atom_id res chain seq x y z
N MET A 1 -8.29 13.76 -3.18
CA MET A 1 -8.76 12.44 -3.72
C MET A 1 -8.39 11.32 -2.75
N LYS A 2 -8.87 10.07 -2.92
CA LYS A 2 -8.51 8.94 -2.04
C LYS A 2 -7.30 8.18 -2.58
N LEU A 3 -6.25 8.10 -1.78
CA LEU A 3 -4.96 7.50 -2.14
C LEU A 3 -4.70 6.26 -1.31
N LEU A 4 -4.56 5.10 -1.94
CA LEU A 4 -4.07 3.88 -1.29
C LEU A 4 -2.55 3.82 -1.45
N LEU A 5 -1.81 3.78 -0.35
CA LEU A 5 -0.36 3.67 -0.40
C LEU A 5 0.10 2.22 -0.39
N ASP A 6 0.99 1.87 -1.32
CA ASP A 6 1.73 0.60 -1.35
C ASP A 6 2.57 0.40 -0.08
N THR A 7 2.74 -0.86 0.34
CA THR A 7 3.56 -1.28 1.47
C THR A 7 4.95 -0.64 1.45
N HIS A 8 5.61 -0.57 0.30
CA HIS A 8 6.95 0.02 0.20
C HIS A 8 6.97 1.52 0.55
N LEU A 9 5.93 2.26 0.13
CA LEU A 9 5.81 3.67 0.45
C LEU A 9 5.55 3.87 1.95
N LEU A 10 4.72 3.04 2.56
CA LEU A 10 4.46 3.07 4.01
C LEU A 10 5.74 2.83 4.82
N LEU A 11 6.56 1.85 4.41
CA LEU A 11 7.85 1.57 5.05
C LEU A 11 8.83 2.74 4.90
N TRP A 12 8.89 3.37 3.72
CA TRP A 12 9.73 4.55 3.53
C TRP A 12 9.23 5.75 4.33
N LEU A 13 7.92 5.99 4.40
CA LEU A 13 7.34 7.04 5.25
C LEU A 13 7.76 6.86 6.72
N ALA A 14 7.75 5.64 7.23
CA ALA A 14 8.09 5.37 8.62
C ALA A 14 9.60 5.41 8.91
N ALA A 15 10.43 4.85 8.03
CA ALA A 15 11.84 4.60 8.34
C ALA A 15 12.83 5.45 7.52
N THR A 16 12.48 5.84 6.29
CA THR A 16 13.41 6.55 5.41
C THR A 16 12.69 7.52 4.45
N PRO A 17 12.03 8.59 4.93
CA PRO A 17 11.19 9.46 4.09
C PRO A 17 11.92 10.07 2.89
N LYS A 18 13.25 10.21 3.01
CA LYS A 18 14.14 10.67 1.95
C LYS A 18 14.10 9.78 0.68
N LYS A 19 13.68 8.52 0.79
CA LYS A 19 13.51 7.60 -0.34
C LYS A 19 12.23 7.85 -1.16
N LEU A 20 11.23 8.52 -0.58
CA LEU A 20 10.03 8.91 -1.32
C LEU A 20 10.43 9.89 -2.43
N SER A 21 9.91 9.65 -3.63
CA SER A 21 10.07 10.58 -4.75
C SER A 21 9.41 11.92 -4.44
N LYS A 22 9.81 12.97 -5.16
CA LYS A 22 9.17 14.28 -5.04
C LYS A 22 7.67 14.20 -5.32
N LYS A 23 7.28 13.39 -6.31
CA LYS A 23 5.87 13.19 -6.69
C LYS A 23 5.08 12.50 -5.57
N ALA A 24 5.63 11.45 -4.96
CA ALA A 24 5.00 10.77 -3.83
C ALA A 24 4.77 11.74 -2.67
N ARG A 25 5.80 12.52 -2.29
CA ARG A 25 5.69 13.50 -1.19
C ARG A 25 4.64 14.55 -1.46
N THR A 26 4.63 15.14 -2.66
CA THR A 26 3.63 16.14 -3.03
C THR A 26 2.20 15.60 -2.92
N LEU A 27 1.94 14.35 -3.32
CA LEU A 27 0.60 13.75 -3.20
C LEU A 27 0.21 13.44 -1.75
N ILE A 28 1.19 13.01 -0.94
CA ILE A 28 0.99 12.63 0.47
C ILE A 28 0.82 13.87 1.36
N GLU A 29 1.55 14.95 1.09
CA GLU A 29 1.53 16.19 1.90
C GLU A 29 0.36 17.12 1.53
N ASP A 30 -0.32 16.85 0.41
CA ASP A 30 -1.49 17.60 -0.05
C ASP A 30 -2.73 17.27 0.80
N GLN A 31 -3.23 18.29 1.51
CA GLN A 31 -4.35 18.17 2.46
C GLN A 31 -5.69 17.90 1.78
N ASP A 32 -5.82 18.10 0.47
CA ASP A 32 -7.01 17.75 -0.29
C ASP A 32 -7.09 16.23 -0.59
N ASN A 33 -6.05 15.47 -0.20
CA ASN A 33 -6.00 14.03 -0.34
C ASN A 33 -6.30 13.29 0.97
N GLU A 34 -7.16 12.29 0.88
CA GLU A 34 -7.40 11.34 1.97
C GLU A 34 -6.45 10.16 1.78
N LEU A 35 -5.63 9.88 2.78
CA LEU A 35 -4.62 8.84 2.73
C LEU A 35 -5.14 7.55 3.35
N PHE A 36 -4.92 6.44 2.67
CA PHE A 36 -5.31 5.10 3.09
C PHE A 36 -4.11 4.14 3.07
N PHE A 37 -4.13 3.19 4.01
CA PHE A 37 -3.29 2.00 3.97
C PHE A 37 -4.17 0.75 4.04
N SER A 38 -3.72 -0.34 3.41
CA SER A 38 -4.47 -1.59 3.44
C SER A 38 -4.09 -2.45 4.66
N ALA A 39 -5.08 -3.16 5.20
CA ALA A 39 -4.81 -4.29 6.11
C ALA A 39 -3.90 -5.36 5.46
N ALA A 40 -3.87 -5.47 4.12
CA ALA A 40 -2.97 -6.37 3.39
C ALA A 40 -1.49 -5.99 3.59
N SER A 41 -1.17 -4.69 3.59
CA SER A 41 0.19 -4.21 3.85
C SER A 41 0.63 -4.52 5.28
N ILE A 42 -0.26 -4.37 6.25
CA ILE A 42 0.02 -4.76 7.65
C ILE A 42 0.21 -6.28 7.75
N TRP A 43 -0.63 -7.06 7.07
CA TRP A 43 -0.52 -8.53 7.02
C TRP A 43 0.81 -8.98 6.40
N GLU A 44 1.24 -8.37 5.30
CA GLU A 44 2.53 -8.62 4.65
C GLU A 44 3.71 -8.37 5.61
N ILE A 45 3.70 -7.21 6.27
CA ILE A 45 4.76 -6.82 7.22
C ILE A 45 4.79 -7.76 8.42
N ALA A 46 3.62 -8.13 8.96
CA ALA A 46 3.54 -9.08 10.07
C ALA A 46 4.14 -10.44 9.70
N ILE A 47 3.86 -10.96 8.50
CA ILE A 47 4.48 -12.20 8.02
C ILE A 47 6.00 -12.03 7.90
N LYS A 48 6.47 -10.96 7.25
CA LYS A 48 7.90 -10.69 7.09
C LYS A 48 8.64 -10.57 8.43
N GLN A 49 8.02 -9.94 9.43
CA GLN A 49 8.55 -9.83 10.79
C GLN A 49 8.69 -11.23 11.44
N THR A 50 7.69 -12.11 11.29
CA THR A 50 7.77 -13.48 11.84
C THR A 50 8.80 -14.38 11.15
N LEU A 51 9.12 -14.10 9.89
CA LEU A 51 10.17 -14.82 9.15
C LEU A 51 11.59 -14.47 9.63
N GLY A 52 11.74 -13.51 10.55
CA GLY A 52 12.97 -13.29 11.31
C GLY A 52 14.18 -12.89 10.46
N ARG A 53 13.97 -12.25 9.31
CA ARG A 53 15.09 -11.79 8.49
C ARG A 53 15.85 -10.68 9.20
N GLU A 54 17.18 -10.83 9.29
CA GLU A 54 18.07 -9.88 9.97
C GLU A 54 18.00 -8.45 9.38
N ASP A 55 17.57 -8.31 8.12
CA ASP A 55 17.45 -7.03 7.41
C ASP A 55 16.05 -6.38 7.52
N PHE A 56 15.07 -7.04 8.14
CA PHE A 56 13.69 -6.55 8.24
C PHE A 56 13.36 -6.06 9.66
N ILE A 57 13.43 -4.75 9.87
CA ILE A 57 13.29 -4.10 11.19
C ILE A 57 11.89 -3.49 11.39
N ALA A 58 10.97 -3.67 10.44
CA ALA A 58 9.64 -3.06 10.54
C ALA A 58 8.73 -3.85 11.50
N ASP A 59 8.16 -3.14 12.47
CA ASP A 59 7.14 -3.69 13.38
C ASP A 59 5.74 -3.34 12.88
N ALA A 60 4.93 -4.36 12.57
CA ALA A 60 3.60 -4.17 12.01
C ALA A 60 2.65 -3.41 12.95
N HIS A 61 2.74 -3.66 14.26
CA HIS A 61 1.88 -3.03 15.25
C HIS A 61 2.24 -1.55 15.42
N LEU A 62 3.53 -1.22 15.52
CA LEU A 62 4.00 0.17 15.60
C LEU A 62 3.68 0.94 14.33
N LEU A 63 3.90 0.35 13.15
CA LEU A 63 3.56 1.01 11.88
C LEU A 63 2.06 1.31 11.81
N ARG A 64 1.20 0.30 12.09
CA ARG A 64 -0.25 0.49 12.05
C ARG A 64 -0.71 1.60 13.00
N ARG A 65 -0.22 1.60 14.24
CA ARG A 65 -0.54 2.65 15.21
C ARG A 65 -0.08 4.01 14.72
N GLY A 66 1.17 4.12 14.25
CA GLY A 66 1.72 5.37 13.74
C GLY A 66 0.93 5.92 12.55
N LEU A 67 0.49 5.08 11.61
CA LEU A 67 -0.34 5.52 10.49
C LEU A 67 -1.69 6.11 10.97
N LEU A 68 -2.38 5.42 11.88
CA LEU A 68 -3.64 5.90 12.44
C LEU A 68 -3.45 7.21 13.21
N ASP A 69 -2.40 7.31 14.04
CA ASP A 69 -2.09 8.52 14.82
C ASP A 69 -1.74 9.73 13.91
N ASN A 70 -1.26 9.47 12.70
CA ASN A 70 -0.96 10.49 11.68
C ASN A 70 -2.12 10.74 10.69
N GLY A 71 -3.33 10.29 11.02
CA GLY A 71 -4.54 10.61 10.24
C GLY A 71 -4.75 9.77 8.99
N TYR A 72 -4.02 8.67 8.82
CA TYR A 72 -4.29 7.73 7.73
C TYR A 72 -5.47 6.85 8.09
N ASN A 73 -6.26 6.49 7.06
CA ASN A 73 -7.41 5.61 7.20
C ASN A 73 -7.01 4.16 6.87
N GLU A 74 -7.42 3.21 7.70
CA GLU A 74 -7.25 1.80 7.40
C GLU A 74 -8.35 1.32 6.45
N LEU A 75 -7.96 0.69 5.34
CA LEU A 75 -8.86 0.02 4.42
C LEU A 75 -8.94 -1.48 4.77
N PRO A 76 -10.07 -1.98 5.30
CA PRO A 76 -10.24 -3.41 5.58
C PRO A 76 -10.26 -4.22 4.28
N ILE A 77 -9.83 -5.49 4.36
CA ILE A 77 -10.03 -6.46 3.29
C ILE A 77 -11.42 -7.07 3.45
N LEU A 78 -12.26 -6.89 2.43
CA LEU A 78 -13.59 -7.47 2.33
C LEU A 78 -13.60 -8.57 1.25
N SER A 79 -14.60 -9.44 1.30
CA SER A 79 -14.68 -10.58 0.36
C SER A 79 -14.80 -10.16 -1.11
N ASN A 80 -15.42 -9.00 -1.40
CA ASN A 80 -15.49 -8.43 -2.74
C ASN A 80 -14.10 -8.07 -3.30
N HIS A 81 -13.17 -7.60 -2.45
CA HIS A 81 -11.77 -7.37 -2.84
C HIS A 81 -11.11 -8.68 -3.25
N ALA A 82 -11.29 -9.74 -2.46
CA ALA A 82 -10.74 -11.06 -2.77
C ALA A 82 -11.30 -11.65 -4.07
N VAL A 83 -12.60 -11.51 -4.34
CA VAL A 83 -13.21 -11.95 -5.60
C VAL A 83 -12.65 -11.18 -6.80
N ALA A 84 -12.41 -9.87 -6.65
CA ALA A 84 -11.90 -9.02 -7.72
C ALA A 84 -10.48 -9.42 -8.20
N VAL A 85 -9.69 -10.10 -7.36
CA VAL A 85 -8.34 -10.61 -7.73
C VAL A 85 -8.39 -11.56 -8.93
N ASN A 86 -9.50 -12.28 -9.13
CA ASN A 86 -9.69 -13.18 -10.28
C ASN A 86 -9.73 -12.41 -11.63
N GLY A 87 -10.19 -11.16 -11.61
CA GLY A 87 -10.24 -10.31 -12.80
C GLY A 87 -8.91 -9.66 -13.17
N LEU A 88 -7.88 -9.79 -12.31
CA LEU A 88 -6.59 -9.14 -12.54
C LEU A 88 -5.72 -9.93 -13.53
N PRO A 89 -5.03 -9.26 -14.47
CA PRO A 89 -4.12 -9.91 -15.39
C PRO A 89 -2.98 -10.64 -14.66
N ASP A 90 -2.39 -11.64 -15.31
CA ASP A 90 -1.27 -12.42 -14.78
C ASP A 90 0.06 -11.67 -14.96
N ILE A 91 0.27 -10.60 -14.19
CA ILE A 91 1.46 -9.74 -14.26
C ILE A 91 2.47 -10.08 -13.15
N HIS A 92 1.98 -10.36 -11.95
CA HIS A 92 2.82 -10.75 -10.80
C HIS A 92 2.20 -11.95 -10.06
N LYS A 93 2.89 -12.48 -9.05
CA LYS A 93 2.38 -13.58 -8.20
C LYS A 93 2.24 -13.21 -6.72
N ASP A 94 2.59 -12.00 -6.33
CA ASP A 94 2.56 -11.59 -4.93
C ASP A 94 1.12 -11.36 -4.48
N PRO A 95 0.53 -12.15 -3.57
CA PRO A 95 -0.86 -12.00 -3.20
C PRO A 95 -1.20 -10.64 -2.54
N PHE A 96 -0.23 -9.98 -1.90
CA PHE A 96 -0.45 -8.70 -1.20
C PHE A 96 -0.60 -7.55 -2.18
N ASP A 97 0.37 -7.39 -3.07
CA ASP A 97 0.32 -6.39 -4.14
C ASP A 97 -0.94 -6.59 -5.03
N ARG A 98 -1.38 -7.85 -5.23
CA ARG A 98 -2.58 -8.20 -6.00
C ARG A 98 -3.84 -7.76 -5.28
N MET A 99 -3.86 -7.93 -3.97
CA MET A 99 -4.93 -7.43 -3.12
C MET A 99 -4.98 -5.90 -3.14
N LEU A 100 -3.84 -5.19 -3.10
CA LEU A 100 -3.80 -3.73 -3.19
C LEU A 100 -4.41 -3.22 -4.50
N VAL A 101 -4.06 -3.85 -5.63
CA VAL A 101 -4.64 -3.51 -6.94
C VAL A 101 -6.14 -3.79 -6.95
N ALA A 102 -6.58 -4.93 -6.42
CA ALA A 102 -8.00 -5.27 -6.33
C ALA A 102 -8.78 -4.27 -5.47
N GLN A 103 -8.25 -3.90 -4.30
CA GLN A 103 -8.85 -2.91 -3.41
C GLN A 103 -8.94 -1.53 -4.08
N ALA A 104 -7.85 -1.06 -4.68
CA ALA A 104 -7.84 0.22 -5.40
C ALA A 104 -8.89 0.24 -6.52
N THR A 105 -9.02 -0.87 -7.26
CA THR A 105 -10.00 -1.00 -8.34
C THR A 105 -11.44 -1.01 -7.83
N VAL A 106 -11.72 -1.79 -6.78
CA VAL A 106 -13.08 -1.93 -6.22
C VAL A 106 -13.55 -0.64 -5.55
N GLU A 107 -12.67 0.03 -4.81
CA GLU A 107 -13.01 1.24 -4.07
C GLU A 107 -12.88 2.52 -4.92
N GLY A 108 -12.31 2.42 -6.13
CA GLY A 108 -12.00 3.58 -6.98
C GLY A 108 -10.90 4.48 -6.41
N PHE A 109 -10.00 3.94 -5.61
CA PHE A 109 -8.88 4.68 -5.00
C PHE A 109 -7.69 4.69 -5.95
N VAL A 110 -6.86 5.74 -5.87
CA VAL A 110 -5.60 5.77 -6.61
C VAL A 110 -4.53 5.01 -5.83
N LEU A 111 -4.02 3.91 -6.37
CA LEU A 111 -2.89 3.18 -5.78
C LEU A 111 -1.58 3.92 -6.11
N LEU A 112 -0.93 4.47 -5.10
CA LEU A 112 0.43 5.01 -5.21
C LEU A 112 1.43 3.89 -5.01
N THR A 113 2.31 3.68 -5.98
CA THR A 113 3.35 2.65 -5.93
C THR A 113 4.66 3.13 -6.55
N ALA A 114 5.79 2.70 -5.98
CA ALA A 114 7.11 2.82 -6.60
C ALA A 114 7.50 1.56 -7.39
N ASP A 115 6.72 0.48 -7.28
CA ASP A 115 6.98 -0.81 -7.92
C ASP A 115 6.60 -0.75 -9.42
N LEU A 116 7.58 -1.06 -10.28
CA LEU A 116 7.41 -1.04 -11.73
C LEU A 116 6.51 -2.14 -12.26
N THR A 117 6.38 -3.25 -11.53
CA THR A 117 5.51 -4.37 -11.86
C THR A 117 4.07 -4.05 -11.48
N VAL A 118 3.84 -3.50 -10.27
CA VAL A 118 2.50 -3.05 -9.85
C VAL A 118 1.99 -1.96 -10.80
N ALA A 119 2.86 -1.04 -11.21
CA ALA A 119 2.52 0.01 -12.17
C ALA A 119 2.07 -0.46 -13.57
N LYS A 120 2.22 -1.76 -13.91
CA LYS A 120 1.76 -2.32 -15.20
C LYS A 120 0.30 -2.77 -15.17
N TYR A 121 -0.32 -2.88 -14.00
CA TYR A 121 -1.72 -3.25 -13.91
C TYR A 121 -2.61 -2.16 -14.53
N PRO A 122 -3.74 -2.56 -15.16
CA PRO A 122 -4.78 -1.61 -15.52
C PRO A 122 -5.48 -1.09 -14.26
N GLY A 123 -5.98 0.14 -14.30
CA GLY A 123 -6.77 0.73 -13.22
C GLY A 123 -6.19 2.05 -12.71
N PRO A 124 -6.69 2.55 -11.57
CA PRO A 124 -6.29 3.83 -10.99
C PRO A 124 -4.92 3.73 -10.31
N ILE A 125 -3.88 3.36 -11.03
CA ILE A 125 -2.52 3.17 -10.49
C ILE A 125 -1.65 4.34 -10.90
N ASN A 126 -0.97 4.92 -9.93
CA ASN A 126 -0.09 6.05 -10.12
C ASN A 126 1.31 5.70 -9.65
N LYS A 127 2.19 5.44 -10.62
CA LYS A 127 3.61 5.25 -10.36
C LYS A 127 4.24 6.55 -9.87
N VAL A 128 4.92 6.47 -8.73
CA VAL A 128 5.61 7.59 -8.08
C VAL A 128 7.08 7.32 -7.85
#